data_AF-A0A8J4BTA2-F1
#
_entry.id   AF-A0A8J4BTA2-F1
#
_cell.length_a   1.000
_cell.length_b   1.000
_cell.length_c   1.000
_cell.angle_alpha   90.00
_cell.angle_beta   90.00
_cell.angle_gamma   90.00
#
_symmetry.space_group_name_H-M   'P 1'
#
loop_
_entity.id
_entity.type
_entity.pdbx_description
1 polymer ?
#
loop_
_entity_poly.entity_id
_entity_poly.type
_entity_poly.pdbx_seq_one_letter_code
_entity_poly.pdbx_strand_id
1 'polypeptide(L)'
;MTVVGAAAGARCVNAKACRTVGTPLTTNRQLGLGISLYTKLIIWANLPDVSIAQQRKIMSAEPAQVTQALPSASALTSQQDFLVQYVVIRKDLWGSLGWPLGSVVAQACHASSAAMWMYRDEEATQQYLAPENIDHMRKVVLEVKDEAQLRKLSEQLAQGGIGHKLWVEQPEDFPTCLATRPYAKSQVASYFKKFQLSKAPIG
;
A
#
# COMPACT_ATOMS: atom_id res chain seq x y z
N MET A 1 -43.87 -41.44 22.55
CA MET A 1 -44.13 -40.12 23.19
C MET A 1 -42.81 -39.37 23.24
N THR A 2 -42.70 -38.39 22.35
CA THR A 2 -41.56 -37.48 22.17
C THR A 2 -41.65 -36.36 23.19
N VAL A 3 -40.54 -35.97 23.84
CA VAL A 3 -40.22 -34.54 24.05
C VAL A 3 -38.69 -34.36 24.07
N VAL A 4 -38.23 -33.53 23.15
CA VAL A 4 -36.89 -32.96 23.01
C VAL A 4 -36.86 -31.65 23.79
N GLY A 5 -35.86 -31.42 24.64
CA GLY A 5 -35.63 -30.15 25.33
C GLY A 5 -34.63 -29.28 24.57
N ALA A 6 -35.12 -28.25 23.88
CA ALA A 6 -34.31 -27.24 23.22
C ALA A 6 -34.22 -25.97 24.09
N ALA A 7 -33.00 -25.45 24.24
CA ALA A 7 -32.69 -24.16 24.85
C ALA A 7 -32.41 -23.12 23.76
N ALA A 8 -33.09 -21.97 23.80
CA ALA A 8 -32.64 -20.70 23.22
C ALA A 8 -33.64 -19.59 23.55
N GLY A 9 -33.17 -18.46 24.08
CA GLY A 9 -34.00 -17.27 24.22
C GLY A 9 -33.40 -16.16 25.07
N ALA A 10 -32.40 -15.44 24.55
CA ALA A 10 -32.06 -14.12 25.07
C ALA A 10 -31.86 -13.15 23.89
N ARG A 11 -32.88 -12.31 23.65
CA ARG A 11 -32.81 -11.15 22.75
C ARG A 11 -32.26 -9.97 23.56
N CYS A 12 -31.13 -9.41 23.14
CA CYS A 12 -30.68 -8.10 23.61
C CYS A 12 -31.31 -7.01 22.74
N VAL A 13 -32.13 -6.17 23.36
CA VAL A 13 -32.69 -4.94 22.78
C VAL A 13 -31.94 -3.73 23.35
N ASN A 14 -31.31 -2.99 22.44
CA ASN A 14 -30.88 -1.58 22.47
C ASN A 14 -31.07 -0.78 23.78
N ALA A 15 -29.98 -0.21 24.30
CA ALA A 15 -30.03 0.86 25.31
C ALA A 15 -29.29 2.10 24.78
N LYS A 16 -30.06 3.17 24.52
CA LYS A 16 -29.56 4.50 24.14
C LYS A 16 -30.19 5.52 25.11
N ALA A 17 -29.36 6.48 25.52
CA ALA A 17 -29.67 7.73 26.24
C ALA A 17 -29.56 7.71 27.78
N CYS A 18 -28.50 8.34 28.29
CA CYS A 18 -28.54 9.09 29.54
C CYS A 18 -27.88 10.46 29.29
N ARG A 19 -28.61 11.54 29.53
CA ARG A 19 -28.17 12.94 29.39
C ARG A 19 -27.45 13.37 30.66
N THR A 20 -26.38 14.12 30.48
CA THR A 20 -25.59 14.81 31.50
C THR A 20 -26.30 16.10 31.95
N VAL A 21 -26.34 16.35 33.27
CA VAL A 21 -26.51 17.68 33.87
C VAL A 21 -25.71 17.73 35.18
N GLY A 22 -24.90 18.77 35.38
CA GLY A 22 -24.61 19.32 36.71
C GLY A 22 -23.14 19.36 37.16
N THR A 23 -22.46 20.48 36.95
CA THR A 23 -21.46 21.08 37.86
C THR A 23 -22.18 22.11 38.77
N PRO A 24 -21.68 22.54 39.97
CA PRO A 24 -20.27 22.86 40.25
C PRO A 24 -19.69 22.68 41.69
N LEU A 25 -18.35 22.77 41.74
CA LEU A 25 -17.43 23.34 42.76
C LEU A 25 -17.48 22.89 44.24
N THR A 26 -16.38 22.31 44.75
CA THR A 26 -15.45 23.00 45.70
C THR A 26 -14.17 22.19 45.99
N THR A 27 -13.03 22.87 45.79
CA THR A 27 -11.76 22.89 46.52
C THR A 27 -11.36 21.71 47.42
N ASN A 28 -10.23 21.05 47.15
CA ASN A 28 -9.07 21.10 48.05
C ASN A 28 -7.76 20.66 47.38
N ARG A 29 -6.72 21.38 47.79
CA ARG A 29 -5.32 21.36 47.41
C ARG A 29 -4.62 20.16 48.06
N GLN A 30 -3.92 19.33 47.29
CA GLN A 30 -2.79 18.57 47.83
C GLN A 30 -1.72 18.32 46.77
N LEU A 31 -0.49 18.56 47.22
CA LEU A 31 0.76 18.58 46.47
C LEU A 31 1.16 17.17 46.04
N GLY A 32 1.64 17.03 44.80
CA GLY A 32 2.32 15.83 44.32
C GLY A 32 3.37 16.22 43.29
N LEU A 33 4.65 16.13 43.67
CA LEU A 33 5.80 16.24 42.79
C LEU A 33 5.87 15.05 41.81
N GLY A 34 6.41 15.27 40.61
CA GLY A 34 6.78 14.21 39.65
C GLY A 34 6.63 14.69 38.20
N ILE A 35 7.49 15.60 37.72
CA ILE A 35 8.75 15.34 36.99
C ILE A 35 8.52 14.63 35.63
N SER A 36 8.91 15.38 34.59
CA SER A 36 9.39 14.96 33.27
C SER A 36 8.41 14.75 32.11
N LEU A 37 8.09 15.87 31.48
CA LEU A 37 7.88 15.96 30.03
C LEU A 37 9.11 15.42 29.29
N TYR A 38 8.93 14.49 28.35
CA TYR A 38 9.91 14.24 27.30
C TYR A 38 9.22 14.28 25.93
N THR A 39 9.08 15.51 25.44
CA THR A 39 9.01 15.82 24.02
C THR A 39 10.42 15.57 23.44
N LYS A 40 10.61 14.55 22.60
CA LYS A 40 11.83 14.41 21.80
C LYS A 40 11.57 14.89 20.38
N LEU A 41 11.71 16.21 20.24
CA LEU A 41 12.09 16.90 19.01
C LEU A 41 13.60 16.72 18.87
N ILE A 42 14.08 16.02 17.84
CA ILE A 42 15.50 16.05 17.47
C ILE A 42 15.60 16.63 16.06
N ILE A 43 16.08 17.86 16.07
CA ILE A 43 16.61 18.64 14.97
C ILE A 43 17.84 17.90 14.44
N TRP A 44 17.89 17.62 13.14
CA TRP A 44 19.15 17.39 12.43
C TRP A 44 19.42 18.62 11.57
N ALA A 45 20.39 19.41 12.02
CA ALA A 45 20.98 20.53 11.31
C ALA A 45 22.21 20.04 10.52
N ASN A 46 22.49 20.75 9.42
CA ASN A 46 23.76 20.83 8.70
C ASN A 46 24.27 19.58 7.97
N LEU A 47 24.07 19.60 6.65
CA LEU A 47 25.02 19.06 5.68
C LEU A 47 25.53 20.22 4.79
N PRO A 48 26.84 20.29 4.51
CA PRO A 48 27.46 21.45 3.89
C PRO A 48 27.16 21.60 2.39
N ASP A 49 27.04 22.85 2.00
CA ASP A 49 26.98 23.39 0.65
C ASP A 49 28.22 22.95 -0.16
N VAL A 50 28.01 22.32 -1.32
CA VAL A 50 29.07 22.11 -2.32
C VAL A 50 28.55 22.58 -3.68
N SER A 51 28.76 23.86 -3.92
CA SER A 51 28.82 24.45 -5.25
C SER A 51 30.27 24.81 -5.54
N ILE A 52 30.80 24.34 -6.68
CA ILE A 52 31.48 25.18 -7.67
C ILE A 52 31.88 24.29 -8.85
N ALA A 53 31.53 24.79 -10.03
CA ALA A 53 31.83 24.28 -11.34
C ALA A 53 33.32 24.09 -11.61
N GLN A 54 33.69 23.10 -12.43
CA GLN A 54 34.79 23.29 -13.37
C GLN A 54 34.57 22.57 -14.72
N GLN A 55 34.77 23.39 -15.75
CA GLN A 55 34.59 23.21 -17.19
C GLN A 55 35.21 21.98 -17.89
N ARG A 56 34.43 21.49 -18.87
CA ARG A 56 34.72 21.26 -20.31
C ARG A 56 36.02 20.54 -20.70
N LYS A 57 35.85 19.40 -21.39
CA LYS A 57 36.51 19.18 -22.68
C LYS A 57 35.60 18.44 -23.66
N ILE A 58 35.22 19.18 -24.69
CA ILE A 58 34.69 18.71 -25.98
C ILE A 58 35.87 18.12 -26.74
N MET A 59 35.75 16.88 -27.23
CA MET A 59 36.46 16.39 -28.41
C MET A 59 35.58 15.36 -29.12
N SER A 60 35.31 15.73 -30.37
CA SER A 60 34.61 15.06 -31.46
C SER A 60 35.08 13.64 -31.77
N ALA A 61 34.12 12.76 -32.06
CA ALA A 61 34.29 11.70 -33.07
C ALA A 61 32.96 11.46 -33.80
N GLU A 62 33.08 11.45 -35.12
CA GLU A 62 32.07 11.36 -36.19
C GLU A 62 31.46 9.93 -36.30
N PRO A 63 30.26 9.74 -36.91
CA PRO A 63 29.50 8.51 -36.76
C PRO A 63 29.89 7.47 -37.83
N ALA A 64 30.21 6.26 -37.38
CA ALA A 64 30.28 5.09 -38.25
C ALA A 64 28.88 4.47 -38.39
N GLN A 65 28.37 4.49 -39.63
CA GLN A 65 27.14 3.82 -40.04
C GLN A 65 27.29 2.31 -39.89
N VAL A 66 26.41 1.68 -39.11
CA VAL A 66 26.20 0.22 -39.15
C VAL A 66 24.78 -0.04 -39.62
N THR A 67 24.75 -0.83 -40.69
CA THR A 67 23.66 -1.38 -41.48
C THR A 67 22.38 -1.67 -40.69
N GLN A 68 21.27 -1.16 -41.24
CA GLN A 68 19.90 -1.38 -40.80
C GLN A 68 19.54 -2.87 -40.85
N ALA A 69 19.14 -3.44 -39.72
CA ALA A 69 18.35 -4.66 -39.66
C ALA A 69 16.87 -4.28 -39.51
N LEU A 70 16.03 -4.88 -40.36
CA LEU A 70 14.58 -4.72 -40.41
C LEU A 70 13.95 -4.86 -39.01
N PRO A 71 13.13 -3.90 -38.53
CA PRO A 71 12.33 -4.15 -37.35
C PRO A 71 11.29 -5.22 -37.68
N SER A 72 11.39 -6.36 -36.98
CA SER A 72 10.38 -7.41 -37.00
C SER A 72 9.00 -6.82 -36.67
N ALA A 73 7.98 -7.33 -37.35
CA ALA A 73 6.57 -6.92 -37.29
C ALA A 73 5.86 -7.21 -35.96
N SER A 74 6.50 -6.92 -34.82
CA SER A 74 5.91 -6.90 -33.48
C SER A 74 5.64 -5.48 -32.96
N ALA A 75 5.90 -4.44 -33.78
CA ALA A 75 5.76 -3.04 -33.39
C ALA A 75 4.32 -2.48 -33.57
N LEU A 76 3.30 -3.26 -33.18
CA LEU A 76 1.89 -2.87 -33.30
C LEU A 76 1.11 -2.89 -31.99
N THR A 77 1.79 -2.64 -30.86
CA THR A 77 1.17 -1.93 -29.74
C THR A 77 2.26 -1.23 -28.92
N SER A 78 2.58 0.02 -29.26
CA SER A 78 3.39 0.89 -28.40
C SER A 78 2.57 1.32 -27.18
N GLN A 79 2.17 0.36 -26.34
CA GLN A 79 1.87 0.66 -24.94
C GLN A 79 3.19 1.16 -24.36
N GLN A 80 3.33 2.46 -24.14
CA GLN A 80 4.47 3.00 -23.42
C GLN A 80 4.63 2.17 -22.14
N ASP A 81 5.79 1.53 -21.98
CA ASP A 81 6.09 0.79 -20.78
C ASP A 81 6.41 1.81 -19.69
N PHE A 82 5.67 1.73 -18.59
CA PHE A 82 5.76 2.68 -17.48
C PHE A 82 5.85 1.94 -16.17
N LEU A 83 6.39 2.61 -15.16
CA LEU A 83 6.46 2.07 -13.81
C LEU A 83 5.08 2.10 -13.14
N VAL A 84 4.71 0.97 -12.54
CA VAL A 84 3.43 0.80 -11.87
C VAL A 84 3.62 0.00 -10.60
N GLN A 85 2.85 0.37 -9.58
CA GLN A 85 2.64 -0.47 -8.40
C GLN A 85 1.25 -1.07 -8.46
N TYR A 86 1.16 -2.40 -8.37
CA TYR A 86 -0.13 -3.08 -8.20
C TYR A 86 -0.43 -3.19 -6.71
N VAL A 87 -1.67 -2.85 -6.35
CA VAL A 87 -2.23 -3.05 -5.02
C VAL A 87 -3.45 -3.95 -5.18
N VAL A 88 -3.48 -5.06 -4.45
CA VAL A 88 -4.54 -6.06 -4.54
C VAL A 88 -5.21 -6.16 -3.19
N ILE A 89 -6.51 -5.92 -3.18
CA ILE A 89 -7.32 -5.90 -1.96
C ILE A 89 -8.39 -6.99 -2.02
N ARG A 90 -8.76 -7.49 -0.85
CA ARG A 90 -9.80 -8.49 -0.67
C ARG A 90 -11.19 -7.87 -0.72
N LYS A 91 -12.02 -8.32 -1.67
CA LYS A 91 -13.40 -7.86 -1.82
C LYS A 91 -14.30 -8.26 -0.65
N ASP A 92 -14.07 -9.43 -0.07
CA ASP A 92 -14.85 -9.94 1.06
C ASP A 92 -14.71 -9.06 2.31
N LEU A 93 -13.64 -8.26 2.45
CA LEU A 93 -13.46 -7.31 3.56
C LEU A 93 -14.65 -6.36 3.68
N TRP A 94 -14.94 -5.58 2.62
CA TRP A 94 -16.07 -4.64 2.64
C TRP A 94 -17.39 -5.28 2.20
N GLY A 95 -17.34 -6.44 1.55
CA GLY A 95 -18.52 -7.18 1.10
C GLY A 95 -19.19 -7.94 2.24
N SER A 96 -18.65 -9.12 2.57
CA SER A 96 -19.25 -10.03 3.55
C SER A 96 -18.78 -9.79 4.99
N LEU A 97 -17.57 -9.24 5.17
CA LEU A 97 -16.99 -8.99 6.50
C LEU A 97 -17.33 -7.58 7.03
N GLY A 98 -17.95 -6.73 6.21
CA GLY A 98 -18.50 -5.44 6.64
C GLY A 98 -17.45 -4.40 7.06
N TRP A 99 -16.20 -4.52 6.61
CA TRP A 99 -15.15 -3.54 6.91
C TRP A 99 -15.52 -2.17 6.31
N PRO A 100 -15.35 -1.09 7.08
CA PRO A 100 -15.46 0.26 6.54
C PRO A 100 -14.44 0.47 5.41
N LEU A 101 -14.85 1.17 4.34
CA LEU A 101 -13.98 1.48 3.21
C LEU A 101 -12.67 2.15 3.67
N GLY A 102 -12.75 3.08 4.63
CA GLY A 102 -11.57 3.75 5.18
C GLY A 102 -10.55 2.78 5.78
N SER A 103 -11.00 1.74 6.50
CA SER A 103 -10.13 0.71 7.05
C SER A 103 -9.41 -0.07 5.95
N VAL A 104 -10.13 -0.45 4.90
CA VAL A 104 -9.55 -1.16 3.75
C VAL A 104 -8.51 -0.29 3.03
N VAL A 105 -8.80 1.01 2.86
CA VAL A 105 -7.87 1.97 2.26
C VAL A 105 -6.60 2.10 3.11
N ALA A 106 -6.72 2.19 4.44
CA ALA A 106 -5.55 2.25 5.33
C ALA A 106 -4.64 1.02 5.16
N GLN A 107 -5.24 -0.17 5.09
CA GLN A 107 -4.53 -1.42 4.86
C GLN A 107 -3.75 -1.40 3.52
N ALA A 108 -4.41 -0.95 2.44
CA ALA A 108 -3.78 -0.79 1.14
C ALA A 108 -2.59 0.19 1.16
N CYS A 109 -2.73 1.30 1.88
CA CYS A 109 -1.64 2.27 2.10
C CYS A 109 -0.47 1.64 2.86
N HIS A 110 -0.74 0.90 3.94
CA HIS A 110 0.29 0.19 4.69
C HIS A 110 1.07 -0.80 3.81
N ALA A 111 0.36 -1.63 3.04
CA ALA A 111 0.98 -2.56 2.10
C ALA A 111 1.86 -1.83 1.07
N SER A 112 1.35 -0.76 0.46
CA SER A 112 2.05 0.04 -0.55
C SER A 112 3.34 0.66 0.01
N SER A 113 3.25 1.34 1.16
CA SER A 113 4.40 1.96 1.83
C SER A 113 5.44 0.93 2.26
N ALA A 114 5.00 -0.19 2.83
CA ALA A 114 5.90 -1.27 3.24
C ALA A 114 6.61 -1.91 2.04
N ALA A 115 5.92 -2.15 0.92
CA ALA A 115 6.55 -2.65 -0.30
C ALA A 115 7.59 -1.66 -0.84
N MET A 116 7.29 -0.36 -0.88
CA MET A 116 8.26 0.65 -1.31
C MET A 116 9.50 0.67 -0.39
N TRP A 117 9.31 0.60 0.93
CA TRP A 117 10.41 0.59 1.88
C TRP A 117 11.30 -0.65 1.76
N MET A 118 10.71 -1.84 1.70
CA MET A 118 11.46 -3.11 1.61
C MET A 118 12.30 -3.20 0.36
N TYR A 119 11.84 -2.60 -0.75
CA TYR A 119 12.48 -2.66 -2.06
C TYR A 119 13.01 -1.30 -2.52
N ARG A 120 13.32 -0.39 -1.58
CA ARG A 120 13.78 0.99 -1.86
C ARG A 120 15.10 1.05 -2.62
N ASP A 121 15.91 0.00 -2.55
CA ASP A 121 17.21 -0.09 -3.19
C ASP A 121 17.13 -0.65 -4.62
N GLU A 122 15.95 -1.09 -5.06
CA GLU A 122 15.72 -1.54 -6.44
C GLU A 122 15.60 -0.33 -7.39
N GLU A 123 16.26 -0.41 -8.56
CA GLU A 123 16.31 0.69 -9.54
C GLU A 123 14.91 1.20 -9.93
N ALA A 124 13.99 0.29 -10.24
CA ALA A 124 12.62 0.66 -10.59
C ALA A 124 11.88 1.37 -9.43
N THR A 125 12.18 1.03 -8.17
CA THR A 125 11.59 1.70 -7.01
C THR A 125 12.17 3.10 -6.84
N GLN A 126 13.49 3.25 -7.01
CA GLN A 126 14.15 4.56 -6.95
C GLN A 126 13.64 5.50 -8.05
N GLN A 127 13.56 5.00 -9.30
CA GLN A 127 13.01 5.75 -10.42
C GLN A 127 11.54 6.13 -10.18
N TYR A 128 10.74 5.22 -9.63
CA TYR A 128 9.33 5.51 -9.30
C TYR A 128 9.17 6.61 -8.26
N LEU A 129 10.12 6.75 -7.33
CA LEU A 129 10.12 7.74 -6.25
C LEU A 129 10.99 8.98 -6.55
N ALA A 130 11.63 9.03 -7.72
CA ALA A 130 12.51 10.13 -8.09
C ALA A 130 11.74 11.45 -8.22
N PRO A 131 12.37 12.62 -7.99
CA PRO A 131 11.71 13.93 -8.06
C PRO A 131 10.94 14.16 -9.37
N GLU A 132 11.46 13.67 -10.48
CA GLU A 132 10.83 13.75 -11.81
C GLU A 132 9.58 12.88 -11.97
N ASN A 133 9.40 11.85 -11.13
CA ASN A 133 8.32 10.87 -11.24
C ASN A 133 7.34 10.87 -10.06
N ILE A 134 7.65 11.57 -8.97
CA ILE A 134 6.85 11.54 -7.74
C ILE A 134 5.38 11.96 -7.97
N ASP A 135 5.16 12.96 -8.84
CA ASP A 135 3.84 13.45 -9.25
C ASP A 135 3.21 12.64 -10.40
N HIS A 136 3.94 11.65 -10.93
CA HIS A 136 3.53 10.79 -12.05
C HIS A 136 3.44 9.31 -11.67
N MET A 137 3.56 9.00 -10.37
CA MET A 137 3.41 7.66 -9.83
C MET A 137 2.07 7.04 -10.20
N ARG A 138 2.11 5.85 -10.81
CA ARG A 138 0.90 5.08 -11.13
C ARG A 138 0.69 3.92 -10.16
N LYS A 139 -0.53 3.82 -9.63
CA LYS A 139 -0.99 2.70 -8.81
C LYS A 139 -2.24 2.10 -9.45
N VAL A 140 -2.28 0.77 -9.54
CA VAL A 140 -3.45 0.04 -10.04
C VAL A 140 -4.00 -0.79 -8.90
N VAL A 141 -5.24 -0.50 -8.50
CA VAL A 141 -5.92 -1.20 -7.41
C VAL A 141 -6.85 -2.26 -7.99
N LEU A 142 -6.60 -3.52 -7.66
CA LEU A 142 -7.34 -4.69 -8.12
C LEU A 142 -8.01 -5.40 -6.94
N GLU A 143 -9.08 -6.14 -7.23
CA GLU A 143 -9.76 -6.96 -6.22
C GLU A 143 -9.55 -8.46 -6.47
N VAL A 144 -9.35 -9.19 -5.38
CA VAL A 144 -9.50 -10.66 -5.29
C VAL A 144 -10.75 -11.00 -4.49
N LYS A 145 -11.29 -12.20 -4.69
CA LYS A 145 -12.53 -12.61 -4.03
C LYS A 145 -12.39 -12.71 -2.51
N ASP A 146 -11.32 -13.36 -2.04
CA ASP A 146 -11.15 -13.79 -0.66
C ASP A 146 -9.66 -13.98 -0.31
N GLU A 147 -9.39 -14.38 0.93
CA GLU A 147 -8.04 -14.66 1.45
C GLU A 147 -7.30 -15.73 0.64
N ALA A 148 -8.00 -16.81 0.26
CA ALA A 148 -7.37 -17.92 -0.44
C ALA A 148 -6.80 -17.47 -1.80
N GLN A 149 -7.53 -16.64 -2.53
CA GLN A 149 -7.02 -16.04 -3.76
C GLN A 149 -5.86 -15.07 -3.50
N LEU A 150 -5.89 -14.30 -2.42
CA LEU A 150 -4.81 -13.38 -2.07
C LEU A 150 -3.50 -14.13 -1.78
N ARG A 151 -3.56 -15.18 -0.95
CA ARG A 151 -2.39 -16.02 -0.64
C ARG A 151 -1.84 -16.73 -1.87
N LYS A 152 -2.73 -17.31 -2.70
CA LYS A 152 -2.33 -17.92 -3.97
C LYS A 152 -1.62 -16.93 -4.88
N LEU A 153 -2.08 -15.68 -4.97
CA LEU A 153 -1.40 -14.65 -5.73
C LEU A 153 -0.01 -14.34 -5.15
N SER A 154 0.10 -14.20 -3.84
CA SER A 154 1.39 -13.99 -3.16
C SER A 154 2.40 -15.10 -3.48
N GLU A 155 1.97 -16.36 -3.43
CA GLU A 155 2.79 -17.52 -3.81
C GLU A 155 3.21 -17.47 -5.29
N GLN A 156 2.28 -17.16 -6.20
CA GLN A 156 2.58 -17.04 -7.63
C GLN A 156 3.61 -15.93 -7.91
N LEU A 157 3.49 -14.79 -7.23
CA LEU A 157 4.44 -13.69 -7.34
C LEU A 157 5.81 -14.07 -6.78
N ALA A 158 5.85 -14.77 -5.63
CA ALA A 158 7.10 -15.25 -5.04
C ALA A 158 7.83 -16.23 -5.98
N GLN A 159 7.10 -17.20 -6.55
CA GLN A 159 7.63 -18.15 -7.54
C GLN A 159 8.16 -17.44 -8.79
N GLY A 160 7.51 -16.35 -9.19
CA GLY A 160 7.91 -15.51 -10.31
C GLY A 160 9.04 -14.52 -10.01
N GLY A 161 9.59 -14.50 -8.79
CA GLY A 161 10.60 -13.52 -8.37
C GLY A 161 10.09 -12.08 -8.29
N ILE A 162 8.76 -11.89 -8.20
CA ILE A 162 8.14 -10.57 -8.13
C ILE A 162 8.08 -10.13 -6.66
N GLY A 163 8.92 -9.16 -6.31
CA GLY A 163 8.97 -8.51 -5.01
C GLY A 163 7.63 -7.85 -4.65
N HIS A 164 7.08 -8.26 -3.51
CA HIS A 164 5.79 -7.80 -3.03
C HIS A 164 5.70 -7.90 -1.51
N LYS A 165 4.75 -7.17 -0.94
CA LYS A 165 4.35 -7.24 0.47
C LYS A 165 2.96 -7.80 0.58
N LEU A 166 2.81 -8.98 1.19
CA LEU A 166 1.54 -9.38 1.79
C LEU A 166 1.39 -8.65 3.14
N TRP A 167 0.37 -7.81 3.25
CA TRP A 167 0.04 -7.13 4.50
C TRP A 167 -0.87 -8.02 5.34
N VAL A 168 -0.45 -8.24 6.57
CA VAL A 168 -1.09 -9.15 7.52
C VAL A 168 -1.28 -8.36 8.80
N GLU A 169 -2.53 -8.17 9.18
CA GLU A 169 -2.90 -7.47 10.41
C GLU A 169 -2.59 -8.37 11.60
N GLN A 170 -1.98 -7.79 12.63
CA GLN A 170 -1.62 -8.46 13.88
C GLN A 170 -2.50 -7.90 15.02
N PRO A 171 -2.79 -8.69 16.07
CA PRO A 171 -2.23 -10.03 16.38
C PRO A 171 -2.95 -11.24 15.73
N GLU A 172 -4.02 -11.04 14.97
CA GLU A 172 -4.86 -12.13 14.44
C GLU A 172 -4.31 -12.86 13.21
N ASP A 173 -3.11 -12.49 12.73
CA ASP A 173 -2.48 -13.00 11.51
C ASP A 173 -3.40 -12.95 10.27
N PHE A 174 -4.11 -11.84 10.10
CA PHE A 174 -5.18 -11.71 9.11
C PHE A 174 -4.71 -11.00 7.83
N PRO A 175 -4.56 -11.69 6.67
CA PRO A 175 -4.07 -11.07 5.44
C PRO A 175 -5.16 -10.21 4.79
N THR A 176 -4.94 -8.91 4.71
CA THR A 176 -5.96 -7.98 4.20
C THR A 176 -5.72 -7.64 2.73
N CYS A 177 -4.48 -7.41 2.35
CA CYS A 177 -4.12 -6.95 1.01
C CYS A 177 -2.65 -7.23 0.68
N LEU A 178 -2.28 -6.97 -0.57
CA LEU A 178 -0.94 -7.15 -1.10
C LEU A 178 -0.56 -5.94 -1.96
N ALA A 179 0.71 -5.54 -1.93
CA ALA A 179 1.25 -4.57 -2.87
C ALA A 179 2.56 -5.05 -3.46
N THR A 180 2.77 -4.88 -4.77
CA THR A 180 4.08 -5.12 -5.38
C THR A 180 5.05 -4.00 -5.03
N ARG A 181 6.35 -4.18 -5.23
CA ARG A 181 7.20 -3.02 -5.48
C ARG A 181 6.83 -2.38 -6.84
N PRO A 182 7.30 -1.16 -7.14
CA PRO A 182 7.21 -0.64 -8.49
C PRO A 182 7.93 -1.54 -9.51
N TYR A 183 7.29 -1.74 -10.65
CA TYR A 183 7.80 -2.51 -11.77
C TYR A 183 7.43 -1.85 -13.09
N ALA A 184 8.21 -2.11 -14.15
CA ALA A 184 7.74 -1.84 -15.50
C ALA A 184 6.49 -2.70 -15.77
N LYS A 185 5.43 -2.09 -16.29
CA LYS A 185 4.14 -2.76 -16.51
C LYS A 185 4.29 -4.03 -17.34
N SER A 186 5.14 -4.01 -18.37
CA SER A 186 5.42 -5.18 -19.22
C SER A 186 5.89 -6.42 -18.45
N GLN A 187 6.64 -6.23 -17.35
CA GLN A 187 7.23 -7.30 -16.56
C GLN A 187 6.22 -8.02 -15.67
N VAL A 188 5.21 -7.29 -15.17
CA VAL A 188 4.32 -7.82 -14.13
C VAL A 188 2.86 -7.96 -14.57
N ALA A 189 2.43 -7.28 -15.64
CA ALA A 189 1.01 -7.23 -16.01
C ALA A 189 0.38 -8.61 -16.25
N SER A 190 1.14 -9.61 -16.71
CA SER A 190 0.68 -10.98 -16.95
C SER A 190 0.07 -11.66 -15.71
N TYR A 191 0.61 -11.42 -14.52
CA TYR A 191 0.12 -11.97 -13.25
C TYR A 191 -1.26 -11.42 -12.87
N PHE A 192 -1.59 -10.23 -13.35
CA PHE A 192 -2.74 -9.46 -12.89
C PHE A 192 -3.93 -9.43 -13.87
N LYS A 193 -3.77 -9.90 -15.11
CA LYS A 193 -4.80 -9.81 -16.18
C LYS A 193 -6.17 -10.40 -15.81
N LYS A 194 -6.20 -11.39 -14.93
CA LYS A 194 -7.42 -12.08 -14.50
C LYS A 194 -8.21 -11.35 -13.41
N PHE A 195 -7.61 -10.37 -12.75
CA PHE A 195 -8.25 -9.64 -11.66
C PHE A 195 -8.92 -8.37 -12.19
N GLN A 196 -9.98 -7.96 -11.51
CA GLN A 196 -10.76 -6.79 -11.89
C GLN A 196 -10.28 -5.57 -11.12
N LEU A 197 -10.47 -4.37 -11.69
CA LEU A 197 -10.33 -3.13 -10.94
C LEU A 197 -11.26 -3.16 -9.74
N SER A 198 -10.74 -2.77 -8.57
CA SER A 198 -11.54 -2.72 -7.35
C SER A 198 -12.68 -1.73 -7.52
N LYS A 199 -13.92 -2.22 -7.38
CA LYS A 199 -15.11 -1.38 -7.39
C LYS A 199 -15.55 -1.22 -5.95
N ALA A 200 -15.23 -0.08 -5.34
CA ALA A 200 -15.77 0.24 -4.02
C ALA A 200 -17.30 0.18 -4.06
N PRO A 201 -17.98 -0.28 -3.00
CA PRO A 201 -19.41 -0.13 -2.87
C PRO A 201 -19.71 1.36 -2.66
N ILE A 202 -19.95 2.06 -3.76
CA ILE A 202 -20.56 3.39 -3.71
C ILE A 202 -22.04 3.10 -3.48
N GLY A 203 -22.47 3.28 -2.23
CA GLY A 203 -23.86 3.09 -1.82
C GLY A 203 -24.82 4.01 -2.56
#